data_AF-A0A352M195-F1
#
_entry.id   AF-A0A352M195-F1
#
_cell.length_a   1.000
_cell.length_b   1.000
_cell.length_c   1.000
_cell.angle_alpha   90.00
_cell.angle_beta   90.00
_cell.angle_gamma   90.00
#
_symmetry.space_group_name_H-M   'P 1'
#
loop_
_entity.id
_entity.type
_entity.pdbx_description
1 polymer ?
#
loop_
_entity_poly.entity_id
_entity_poly.type
_entity_poly.pdbx_seq_one_letter_code
_entity_poly.pdbx_strand_id
1 'polypeptide(L)'
;MKNNMAVKKSIKTGTKQKKAPARTAPEKPAANNSGDKFESTAPLEFRDNFKVVSTSVKKIEGPGLVTGKPMFTDDIDIHGMLYAKILTSPHAHAEILNIDTSRAEKLPGVRAVLTHKDLARIVHTTAGQGYPEPSPYDSFTLDKKVRFVGDRVAAVAADTLETAEEALELIEVEYKVLEPVLDPLQSQKKGAPVIHDEEEAKMIIPLAYDKNKNLAAHADMSEGDVEAALKNSHRVFENVYESHYAQHCPMEPHVCVTHLDANNRLNIITSTQVPFHTRRIVAQALGIPVKRVRVIKPRIGGGFGGKQEMLIEDICAALTLKTKKPVRLEYTRKEEFMSARTRHPQHIVLRTGVDKNGIMTAIDMNIVMNTGAYGSAALTVLCNSASKVLPLFNKVKDIRFYGDSVYTNLPVGGAYRGYGATQAYQAIGQQVDIMCRELGLDIIEFYKKHHIKEGEGSPVFQKMGEGKEGVEMKIGSCGLEKCIDIGVKEFRWYDKFNKKRSEGDWRYGAGMVCLMQGSS
;
A
#
# COMPACT_ATOMS: atom_id res chain seq x y z
N MET A 1 -54.95 48.52 -0.71
CA MET A 1 -56.14 47.76 -1.15
C MET A 1 -56.19 47.76 -2.69
N LYS A 2 -56.59 46.62 -3.31
CA LYS A 2 -57.22 46.43 -4.64
C LYS A 2 -57.02 47.51 -5.74
N ASN A 3 -56.34 47.18 -6.87
CA ASN A 3 -56.88 46.69 -8.17
C ASN A 3 -57.45 47.83 -9.09
N ASN A 4 -57.47 47.78 -10.43
CA ASN A 4 -57.04 46.76 -11.43
C ASN A 4 -56.93 47.36 -12.85
N MET A 5 -56.14 46.72 -13.75
CA MET A 5 -56.29 46.63 -15.23
C MET A 5 -56.32 47.96 -16.05
N ALA A 6 -55.95 48.07 -17.33
CA ALA A 6 -55.86 47.18 -18.49
C ALA A 6 -54.87 47.83 -19.52
N VAL A 7 -54.47 47.31 -20.70
CA VAL A 7 -54.47 45.99 -21.39
C VAL A 7 -53.48 46.09 -22.57
N LYS A 8 -52.86 45.00 -23.06
CA LYS A 8 -52.22 44.95 -24.40
C LYS A 8 -52.42 43.59 -25.09
N LYS A 9 -52.78 43.62 -26.38
CA LYS A 9 -53.14 42.45 -27.21
C LYS A 9 -51.95 41.83 -27.92
N SER A 10 -52.08 40.52 -28.15
CA SER A 10 -51.24 39.64 -28.98
C SER A 10 -50.98 40.16 -30.40
N ILE A 11 -49.77 39.90 -30.92
CA ILE A 11 -49.56 39.43 -32.30
C ILE A 11 -48.63 38.21 -32.27
N LYS A 12 -49.01 37.13 -32.96
CA LYS A 12 -48.15 35.97 -33.23
C LYS A 12 -47.42 36.16 -34.56
N THR A 13 -46.11 35.90 -34.59
CA THR A 13 -45.44 35.38 -35.78
C THR A 13 -44.50 34.27 -35.35
N GLY A 14 -44.53 33.14 -36.06
CA GLY A 14 -43.69 31.99 -35.76
C GLY A 14 -42.79 31.66 -36.94
N THR A 15 -41.53 31.38 -36.66
CA THR A 15 -40.61 30.71 -37.59
C THR A 15 -39.80 29.69 -36.80
N LYS A 16 -40.05 28.40 -37.06
CA LYS A 16 -39.39 27.28 -36.37
C LYS A 16 -37.95 27.12 -36.88
N GLN A 17 -36.96 27.58 -36.14
CA GLN A 17 -35.61 27.04 -36.29
C GLN A 17 -35.54 25.65 -35.65
N LYS A 18 -35.21 24.63 -36.45
CA LYS A 18 -34.94 23.27 -35.96
C LYS A 18 -33.65 23.29 -35.14
N LYS A 19 -33.76 23.21 -33.81
CA LYS A 19 -32.61 22.81 -32.97
C LYS A 19 -32.24 21.38 -33.34
N ALA A 20 -30.95 21.12 -33.60
CA ALA A 20 -30.43 19.76 -33.65
C ALA A 20 -30.66 19.10 -32.27
N PRO A 21 -31.01 17.81 -32.20
CA PRO A 21 -31.20 17.13 -30.93
C PRO A 21 -29.87 17.10 -30.18
N ALA A 22 -29.93 17.40 -28.87
CA ALA A 22 -28.79 17.13 -28.00
C ALA A 22 -28.45 15.64 -28.09
N ARG A 23 -27.17 15.30 -28.27
CA ARG A 23 -26.72 13.93 -28.04
C ARG A 23 -26.89 13.67 -26.55
N THR A 24 -27.96 12.95 -26.21
CA THR A 24 -28.11 12.30 -24.92
C THR A 24 -26.85 11.48 -24.66
N ALA A 25 -26.34 11.53 -23.43
CA ALA A 25 -25.41 10.49 -22.99
C ALA A 25 -26.10 9.13 -23.22
N PRO A 26 -25.37 8.08 -23.64
CA PRO A 26 -25.97 6.76 -23.70
C PRO A 26 -26.53 6.45 -22.31
N GLU A 27 -27.83 6.13 -22.27
CA GLU A 27 -28.43 5.63 -21.04
C GLU A 27 -27.57 4.48 -20.54
N LYS A 28 -27.21 4.48 -19.25
CA LYS A 28 -26.73 3.24 -18.64
C LYS A 28 -27.79 2.19 -18.97
N PRO A 29 -27.44 1.02 -19.55
CA PRO A 29 -28.44 -0.01 -19.80
C PRO A 29 -29.17 -0.24 -18.48
N ALA A 30 -30.49 -0.17 -18.53
CA ALA A 30 -31.31 -0.39 -17.35
C ALA A 30 -30.84 -1.70 -16.71
N ALA A 31 -30.52 -1.66 -15.41
CA ALA A 31 -30.15 -2.87 -14.69
C ALA A 31 -31.33 -3.83 -14.85
N ASN A 32 -31.10 -4.92 -15.59
CA ASN A 32 -32.17 -5.85 -15.95
C ASN A 32 -32.50 -6.66 -14.70
N ASN A 33 -33.34 -6.08 -13.83
CA ASN A 33 -33.88 -6.70 -12.62
C ASN A 33 -34.96 -7.76 -12.97
N SER A 34 -34.80 -8.44 -14.11
CA SER A 34 -35.24 -9.82 -14.24
C SER A 34 -34.51 -10.62 -13.16
N GLY A 35 -35.25 -11.15 -12.18
CA GLY A 35 -34.72 -11.92 -11.06
C GLY A 35 -34.14 -13.29 -11.44
N ASP A 36 -33.73 -13.47 -12.69
CA ASP A 36 -33.01 -14.63 -13.19
C ASP A 36 -31.60 -14.59 -12.61
N LYS A 37 -31.45 -15.17 -11.42
CA LYS A 37 -30.15 -15.70 -10.99
C LYS A 37 -29.63 -16.58 -12.13
N PHE A 38 -28.38 -16.39 -12.51
CA PHE A 38 -27.66 -17.36 -13.34
C PHE A 38 -27.33 -18.60 -12.49
N GLU A 39 -28.37 -19.36 -12.11
CA GLU A 39 -28.22 -20.69 -11.55
C GLU A 39 -27.78 -21.60 -12.70
N SER A 40 -26.46 -21.85 -12.76
CA SER A 40 -25.89 -22.89 -13.60
C SER A 40 -26.42 -24.25 -13.12
N THR A 41 -27.51 -24.71 -13.71
CA THR A 41 -28.13 -26.02 -13.43
C THR A 41 -27.38 -27.18 -14.09
N ALA A 42 -26.47 -26.90 -15.02
CA ALA A 42 -25.48 -27.87 -15.44
C ALA A 42 -24.44 -28.05 -14.31
N PRO A 43 -24.15 -29.29 -13.85
CA PRO A 43 -22.97 -29.51 -13.04
C PRO A 43 -21.74 -29.02 -13.80
N LEU A 44 -20.87 -28.27 -13.12
CA LEU A 44 -19.55 -27.94 -13.64
C LEU A 44 -18.74 -29.24 -13.68
N GLU A 45 -18.86 -29.99 -14.78
CA GLU A 45 -17.95 -31.08 -15.12
C GLU A 45 -16.56 -30.48 -15.37
N PHE A 46 -15.79 -30.36 -14.28
CA PHE A 46 -14.36 -30.09 -14.37
C PHE A 46 -13.72 -31.18 -15.22
N ARG A 47 -13.11 -30.80 -16.34
CA ARG A 47 -12.40 -31.75 -17.20
C ARG A 47 -11.15 -32.22 -16.48
N ASP A 48 -11.16 -33.43 -15.95
CA ASP A 48 -10.02 -33.98 -15.19
C ASP A 48 -8.72 -34.10 -16.01
N ASN A 49 -8.79 -34.04 -17.34
CA ASN A 49 -7.68 -34.19 -18.27
C ASN A 49 -7.36 -32.91 -19.06
N PHE A 50 -7.06 -31.80 -18.37
CA PHE A 50 -6.52 -30.61 -19.01
C PHE A 50 -5.06 -30.81 -19.45
N LYS A 51 -4.70 -30.32 -20.65
CA LYS A 51 -3.32 -30.35 -21.16
C LYS A 51 -2.35 -29.38 -20.44
N VAL A 52 -2.87 -28.42 -19.66
CA VAL A 52 -2.12 -27.27 -19.10
C VAL A 52 -2.51 -26.96 -17.66
N VAL A 53 -3.80 -26.89 -17.35
CA VAL A 53 -4.28 -26.65 -15.98
C VAL A 53 -3.87 -27.85 -15.11
N SER A 54 -3.35 -27.58 -13.91
CA SER A 54 -2.84 -28.58 -12.97
C SER A 54 -1.66 -29.44 -13.47
N THR A 55 -0.98 -29.05 -14.56
CA THR A 55 0.23 -29.73 -15.05
C THR A 55 1.48 -28.83 -14.95
N SER A 56 2.65 -29.45 -14.82
CA SER A 56 3.93 -28.73 -14.79
C SER A 56 4.36 -28.35 -16.21
N VAL A 57 4.01 -27.14 -16.64
CA VAL A 57 4.35 -26.61 -17.97
C VAL A 57 5.57 -25.68 -17.94
N LYS A 58 6.35 -25.68 -19.03
CA LYS A 58 7.46 -24.73 -19.20
C LYS A 58 6.90 -23.31 -19.32
N LYS A 59 7.41 -22.37 -18.50
CA LYS A 59 7.05 -20.94 -18.61
C LYS A 59 7.49 -20.39 -19.97
N ILE A 60 6.62 -19.64 -20.63
CA ILE A 60 6.86 -19.05 -21.96
C ILE A 60 8.12 -18.18 -21.95
N GLU A 61 8.32 -17.35 -20.91
CA GLU A 61 9.53 -16.50 -20.81
C GLU A 61 10.74 -17.22 -20.20
N GLY A 62 10.60 -18.50 -19.84
CA GLY A 62 11.63 -19.31 -19.19
C GLY A 62 12.96 -19.35 -19.96
N PRO A 63 12.97 -19.68 -21.27
CA PRO A 63 14.18 -19.67 -22.09
C PRO A 63 14.88 -18.30 -22.11
N GLY A 64 14.14 -17.20 -22.15
CA GLY A 64 14.71 -15.84 -22.11
C GLY A 64 15.41 -15.54 -20.78
N LEU A 65 14.76 -15.90 -19.65
CA LEU A 65 15.34 -15.73 -18.31
C LEU A 65 16.66 -16.50 -18.14
N VAL A 66 16.70 -17.77 -18.55
CA VAL A 66 17.88 -18.63 -18.32
C VAL A 66 19.01 -18.41 -19.34
N THR A 67 18.79 -17.62 -20.39
CA THR A 67 19.80 -17.27 -21.40
C THR A 67 20.21 -15.80 -21.36
N GLY A 68 19.80 -15.05 -20.32
CA GLY A 68 20.18 -13.65 -20.15
C GLY A 68 19.68 -12.73 -21.28
N LYS A 69 18.47 -12.98 -21.81
CA LYS A 69 17.87 -12.08 -22.80
C LYS A 69 17.33 -10.81 -22.13
N PRO A 70 17.47 -9.64 -22.78
CA PRO A 70 16.99 -8.37 -22.25
C PRO A 70 15.47 -8.41 -22.07
N MET A 71 15.00 -8.20 -20.85
CA MET A 71 13.58 -8.30 -20.46
C MET A 71 13.16 -7.40 -19.29
N PHE A 72 14.10 -6.88 -18.51
CA PHE A 72 13.89 -5.99 -17.37
C PHE A 72 13.89 -4.52 -17.82
N THR A 73 13.68 -3.59 -16.89
CA THR A 73 13.71 -2.15 -17.24
C THR A 73 15.14 -1.67 -17.46
N ASP A 74 16.09 -2.27 -16.75
CA ASP A 74 17.51 -1.92 -16.86
C ASP A 74 18.15 -2.30 -18.21
N ASP A 75 17.60 -3.33 -18.87
CA ASP A 75 18.05 -3.76 -20.21
C ASP A 75 17.70 -2.76 -21.34
N ILE A 76 17.05 -1.63 -21.02
CA ILE A 76 16.59 -0.64 -21.99
C ILE A 76 17.67 0.41 -22.23
N ASP A 77 18.35 0.29 -23.36
CA ASP A 77 19.22 1.33 -23.92
C ASP A 77 18.47 2.16 -24.99
N ILE A 78 18.62 3.48 -24.93
CA ILE A 78 18.07 4.43 -25.91
C ILE A 78 19.19 5.42 -26.27
N HIS A 79 19.46 5.57 -27.57
CA HIS A 79 20.52 6.46 -28.04
C HIS A 79 20.35 7.91 -27.52
N GLY A 80 21.42 8.46 -26.93
CA GLY A 80 21.44 9.81 -26.36
C GLY A 80 20.73 9.95 -25.00
N MET A 81 20.48 8.83 -24.31
CA MET A 81 19.93 8.79 -22.95
C MET A 81 20.86 9.44 -21.93
N LEU A 82 20.27 10.21 -21.02
CA LEU A 82 20.93 10.82 -19.88
C LEU A 82 20.79 9.93 -18.64
N TYR A 83 21.77 10.00 -17.75
CA TYR A 83 21.74 9.36 -16.44
C TYR A 83 21.30 10.37 -15.40
N ALA A 84 20.34 9.99 -14.57
CA ALA A 84 19.77 10.82 -13.53
C ALA A 84 20.04 10.28 -12.13
N LYS A 85 20.21 11.22 -11.19
CA LYS A 85 20.42 10.97 -9.76
C LYS A 85 19.61 11.98 -8.93
N ILE A 86 19.27 11.61 -7.70
CA ILE A 86 18.51 12.43 -6.76
C ILE A 86 19.41 12.78 -5.57
N LEU A 87 19.52 14.07 -5.24
CA LEU A 87 20.05 14.51 -3.95
C LEU A 87 18.99 14.24 -2.88
N THR A 88 19.35 13.49 -1.85
CA THR A 88 18.45 13.14 -0.74
C THR A 88 18.81 13.89 0.55
N SER A 89 17.79 14.20 1.36
CA SER A 89 17.95 14.83 2.67
C SER A 89 18.85 14.00 3.61
N PRO A 90 19.87 14.61 4.25
CA PRO A 90 20.60 13.99 5.35
C PRO A 90 19.88 14.15 6.71
N HIS A 91 18.77 14.90 6.76
CA HIS A 91 18.04 15.23 7.98
C HIS A 91 16.70 14.52 8.06
N ALA A 92 16.34 14.06 9.27
CA ALA A 92 15.04 13.45 9.53
C ALA A 92 13.88 14.46 9.41
N HIS A 93 14.10 15.73 9.73
CA HIS A 93 13.09 16.77 9.59
C HIS A 93 13.78 18.12 9.36
N ALA A 94 13.48 18.82 8.26
CA ALA A 94 14.04 20.15 7.99
C ALA A 94 13.21 20.95 6.99
N GLU A 95 13.27 22.28 7.11
CA GLU A 95 12.92 23.22 6.04
C GLU A 95 14.18 23.55 5.23
N ILE A 96 14.07 23.58 3.91
CA ILE A 96 15.10 24.06 3.00
C ILE A 96 14.98 25.57 2.92
N LEU A 97 16.02 26.29 3.36
CA LEU A 97 16.10 27.74 3.28
C LEU A 97 16.60 28.18 1.89
N ASN A 98 17.63 27.50 1.38
CA ASN A 98 18.18 27.75 0.06
C ASN A 98 18.75 26.46 -0.58
N ILE A 99 18.79 26.44 -1.92
CA ILE A 99 19.50 25.46 -2.73
C ILE A 99 20.28 26.26 -3.78
N ASP A 100 21.60 26.13 -3.80
CA ASP A 100 22.46 26.62 -4.88
C ASP A 100 22.86 25.44 -5.79
N THR A 101 22.37 25.49 -7.02
CA THR A 101 22.67 24.52 -8.10
C THR A 101 23.74 25.04 -9.07
N SER A 102 24.23 26.27 -8.89
CA SER A 102 24.99 27.01 -9.90
C SER A 102 26.38 26.45 -10.19
N ARG A 103 26.94 25.61 -9.32
CA ARG A 103 28.17 24.83 -9.56
C ARG A 103 27.85 23.58 -10.38
N ALA A 104 26.83 22.82 -9.98
CA ALA A 104 26.36 21.63 -10.68
C ALA A 104 25.91 21.93 -12.11
N GLU A 105 25.16 23.02 -12.33
CA GLU A 105 24.71 23.46 -13.67
C GLU A 105 25.84 23.84 -14.62
N LYS A 106 27.02 24.21 -14.09
CA LYS A 106 28.22 24.55 -14.88
C LYS A 106 29.12 23.35 -15.14
N LEU A 107 28.90 22.21 -14.49
CA LEU A 107 29.72 21.01 -14.68
C LEU A 107 29.54 20.46 -16.10
N PRO A 108 30.62 20.30 -16.89
CA PRO A 108 30.51 19.77 -18.26
C PRO A 108 29.84 18.40 -18.28
N GLY A 109 28.81 18.26 -19.11
CA GLY A 109 28.02 17.02 -19.23
C GLY A 109 26.69 17.05 -18.46
N VAL A 110 26.51 17.95 -17.48
CA VAL A 110 25.19 18.19 -16.86
C VAL A 110 24.25 18.85 -17.87
N ARG A 111 23.01 18.35 -17.95
CA ARG A 111 21.99 18.78 -18.92
C ARG A 111 20.75 19.37 -18.28
N ALA A 112 20.45 19.01 -17.04
CA ALA A 112 19.46 19.68 -16.21
C ALA A 112 19.76 19.43 -14.73
N VAL A 113 19.46 20.44 -13.91
CA VAL A 113 19.19 20.28 -12.48
C VAL A 113 17.73 20.69 -12.26
N LEU A 114 17.03 20.02 -11.35
CA LEU A 114 15.68 20.34 -10.91
C LEU A 114 15.64 20.50 -9.41
N THR A 115 14.99 21.57 -8.97
CA THR A 115 14.65 21.83 -7.57
C THR A 115 13.13 21.93 -7.42
N HIS A 116 12.64 22.12 -6.19
CA HIS A 116 11.23 22.47 -5.96
C HIS A 116 10.78 23.78 -6.66
N LYS A 117 11.72 24.61 -7.16
CA LYS A 117 11.45 25.87 -7.91
C LYS A 117 11.13 25.61 -9.39
N ASP A 118 11.51 24.45 -9.94
CA ASP A 118 11.33 24.08 -11.35
C ASP A 118 9.98 23.41 -11.66
N LEU A 119 9.24 23.02 -10.63
CA LEU A 119 8.09 22.12 -10.72
C LEU A 119 6.84 22.76 -10.12
N ALA A 120 5.68 22.41 -10.66
CA ALA A 120 4.41 22.77 -10.03
C ALA A 120 4.27 22.00 -8.70
N ARG A 121 4.03 22.72 -7.59
CA ARG A 121 3.83 22.13 -6.26
C ARG A 121 2.45 21.47 -6.14
N ILE A 122 2.26 20.33 -6.81
CA ILE A 122 1.00 19.60 -6.84
C ILE A 122 1.03 18.46 -5.82
N VAL A 123 0.20 18.59 -4.78
CA VAL A 123 0.01 17.55 -3.77
C VAL A 123 -0.63 16.30 -4.38
N HIS A 124 -0.09 15.14 -4.04
CA HIS A 124 -0.57 13.84 -4.51
C HIS A 124 -0.25 12.74 -3.49
N THR A 125 -0.76 11.53 -3.74
CA THR A 125 -0.31 10.32 -3.06
C THR A 125 0.63 9.52 -3.97
N THR A 126 1.61 8.83 -3.40
CA THR A 126 2.48 7.89 -4.14
C THR A 126 1.88 6.49 -4.24
N ALA A 127 0.85 6.20 -3.43
CA ALA A 127 0.15 4.91 -3.36
C ALA A 127 -0.49 4.51 -4.71
N GLY A 128 -0.12 3.34 -5.24
CA GLY A 128 -0.69 2.79 -6.47
C GLY A 128 -2.08 2.19 -6.29
N GLN A 129 -3.05 3.03 -5.94
CA GLN A 129 -4.42 2.63 -5.63
C GLN A 129 -5.45 3.14 -6.67
N GLY A 130 -6.63 2.51 -6.68
CA GLY A 130 -7.77 2.92 -7.50
C GLY A 130 -8.29 4.30 -7.08
N TYR A 131 -8.67 5.13 -8.05
CA TYR A 131 -9.22 6.46 -7.78
C TYR A 131 -10.69 6.38 -7.36
N PRO A 132 -11.15 7.17 -6.37
CA PRO A 132 -10.33 8.02 -5.50
C PRO A 132 -9.56 7.19 -4.46
N GLU A 133 -8.28 7.52 -4.26
CA GLU A 133 -7.39 6.72 -3.42
C GLU A 133 -7.71 6.78 -1.92
N PRO A 134 -7.68 5.64 -1.20
CA PRO A 134 -7.73 5.57 0.26
C PRO A 134 -6.33 5.76 0.89
N SER A 135 -5.57 6.75 0.41
CA SER A 135 -4.32 7.23 1.02
C SER A 135 -4.30 8.77 1.02
N PRO A 136 -3.73 9.44 2.04
CA PRO A 136 -3.58 10.89 2.03
C PRO A 136 -2.80 11.40 0.82
N TYR A 137 -3.16 12.61 0.40
CA TYR A 137 -2.40 13.42 -0.54
C TYR A 137 -1.50 14.31 0.32
N ASP A 138 -0.25 13.91 0.46
CA ASP A 138 0.74 14.49 1.37
C ASP A 138 2.15 14.58 0.75
N SER A 139 2.30 14.12 -0.50
CA SER A 139 3.55 14.02 -1.24
C SER A 139 3.63 15.08 -2.34
N PHE A 140 4.85 15.54 -2.64
CA PHE A 140 5.18 16.43 -3.76
C PHE A 140 6.39 15.87 -4.53
N THR A 141 6.54 16.24 -5.80
CA THR A 141 7.65 15.74 -6.65
C THR A 141 9.01 16.13 -6.07
N LEU A 142 9.16 17.42 -5.75
CA LEU A 142 10.20 18.00 -4.89
C LEU A 142 9.50 19.07 -4.03
N ASP A 143 9.91 19.24 -2.77
CA ASP A 143 9.30 20.20 -1.85
C ASP A 143 10.36 21.07 -1.13
N LYS A 144 9.91 22.13 -0.47
CA LYS A 144 10.73 22.98 0.41
C LYS A 144 10.91 22.41 1.82
N LYS A 145 10.23 21.31 2.17
CA LYS A 145 10.27 20.64 3.47
C LYS A 145 10.59 19.17 3.26
N VAL A 146 11.56 18.65 4.01
CA VAL A 146 11.99 17.26 3.97
C VAL A 146 11.66 16.57 5.29
N ARG A 147 11.09 15.36 5.19
CA ARG A 147 10.37 14.70 6.29
C ARG A 147 11.02 13.39 6.76
N PHE A 148 12.10 12.94 6.13
CA PHE A 148 12.94 11.83 6.60
C PHE A 148 14.34 11.86 5.97
N VAL A 149 15.29 11.09 6.53
CA VAL A 149 16.60 10.85 5.90
C VAL A 149 16.41 10.00 4.65
N GLY A 150 16.65 10.56 3.48
CA GLY A 150 16.30 9.95 2.20
C GLY A 150 15.24 10.69 1.39
N ASP A 151 14.61 11.74 1.94
CA ASP A 151 13.60 12.53 1.22
C ASP A 151 14.20 13.34 0.06
N ARG A 152 13.40 13.68 -0.96
CA ARG A 152 13.88 14.19 -2.26
C ARG A 152 14.12 15.70 -2.23
N VAL A 153 15.36 16.14 -2.45
CA VAL A 153 15.79 17.56 -2.36
C VAL A 153 15.93 18.19 -3.75
N ALA A 154 16.71 17.55 -4.62
CA ALA A 154 16.98 17.98 -5.98
C ALA A 154 17.22 16.77 -6.88
N ALA A 155 17.18 16.94 -8.20
CA ALA A 155 17.52 15.90 -9.16
C ALA A 155 18.38 16.44 -10.31
N VAL A 156 19.34 15.63 -10.77
CA VAL A 156 20.23 15.95 -11.88
C VAL A 156 19.97 14.99 -13.04
N ALA A 157 20.17 15.45 -14.28
CA ALA A 157 20.43 14.59 -15.44
C ALA A 157 21.71 15.03 -16.16
N ALA A 158 22.63 14.09 -16.40
CA ALA A 158 23.90 14.30 -17.08
C ALA A 158 24.14 13.25 -18.19
N ASP A 159 25.17 13.47 -19.03
CA ASP A 159 25.50 12.55 -20.12
C ASP A 159 26.08 11.20 -19.64
N THR A 160 26.65 11.12 -18.43
CA THR A 160 27.08 9.86 -17.79
C THR A 160 26.62 9.78 -16.32
N LEU A 161 26.70 8.59 -15.73
CA LEU A 161 26.34 8.36 -14.33
C LEU A 161 27.31 9.10 -13.38
N GLU A 162 28.60 9.03 -13.66
CA GLU A 162 29.67 9.62 -12.86
C GLU A 162 29.52 11.15 -12.79
N THR A 163 29.23 11.81 -13.91
CA THR A 163 28.93 13.25 -13.94
C THR A 163 27.63 13.59 -13.21
N ALA A 164 26.63 12.70 -13.22
CA ALA A 164 25.40 12.92 -12.45
C ALA A 164 25.64 12.80 -10.93
N GLU A 165 26.55 11.94 -10.50
CA GLU A 165 26.96 11.78 -9.09
C GLU A 165 27.85 12.94 -8.62
N GLU A 166 28.88 13.31 -9.38
CA GLU A 166 29.73 14.50 -9.13
C GLU A 166 28.88 15.77 -9.02
N ALA A 167 27.88 15.92 -9.90
CA ALA A 167 26.96 17.06 -9.86
C ALA A 167 26.13 17.13 -8.57
N LEU A 168 25.83 16.02 -7.89
CA LEU A 168 25.13 16.07 -6.59
C LEU A 168 26.03 16.67 -5.49
N GLU A 169 27.32 16.38 -5.51
CA GLU A 169 28.29 16.92 -4.54
C GLU A 169 28.52 18.43 -4.72
N LEU A 170 28.17 18.98 -5.88
CA LEU A 170 28.24 20.40 -6.21
C LEU A 170 26.95 21.19 -5.88
N ILE A 171 25.90 20.54 -5.35
CA ILE A 171 24.67 21.21 -4.91
C ILE A 171 24.79 21.55 -3.42
N GLU A 172 24.76 22.84 -3.11
CA GLU A 172 24.85 23.32 -1.73
C GLU A 172 23.43 23.63 -1.20
N VAL A 173 23.08 23.07 -0.04
CA VAL A 173 21.73 23.17 0.54
C VAL A 173 21.80 23.69 1.96
N GLU A 174 21.08 24.78 2.21
CA GLU A 174 20.93 25.37 3.54
C GLU A 174 19.64 24.86 4.19
N TYR A 175 19.77 24.22 5.35
CA TYR A 175 18.64 23.65 6.09
C TYR A 175 18.42 24.36 7.42
N LYS A 176 17.16 24.62 7.75
CA LYS A 176 16.68 24.79 9.12
C LYS A 176 16.19 23.44 9.61
N VAL A 177 17.03 22.76 10.39
CA VAL A 177 16.69 21.47 11.02
C VAL A 177 15.55 21.67 12.02
N LEU A 178 14.58 20.76 12.00
CA LEU A 178 13.42 20.74 12.88
C LEU A 178 13.46 19.51 13.79
N GLU A 179 12.73 19.56 14.91
CA GLU A 179 12.61 18.42 15.82
C GLU A 179 11.85 17.26 15.13
N PRO A 180 12.41 16.04 15.07
CA PRO A 180 11.75 14.89 14.46
C PRO A 180 10.91 14.09 15.46
N VAL A 181 9.79 13.52 15.00
CA VAL A 181 9.04 12.48 15.72
C VAL A 181 9.60 11.12 15.33
N LEU A 182 10.29 10.44 16.26
CA LEU A 182 10.92 9.13 16.00
C LEU A 182 10.29 7.95 16.75
N ASP A 183 9.25 8.20 17.56
CA ASP A 183 8.45 7.15 18.20
C ASP A 183 6.97 7.33 17.80
N PRO A 184 6.34 6.33 17.14
CA PRO A 184 4.93 6.40 16.76
C PRO A 184 3.99 6.59 17.96
N LEU A 185 4.33 6.07 19.15
CA LEU A 185 3.51 6.22 20.36
C LEU A 185 3.53 7.64 20.95
N GLN A 186 4.51 8.47 20.58
CA GLN A 186 4.51 9.90 20.91
C GLN A 186 3.82 10.76 19.84
N SER A 187 3.67 10.26 18.60
CA SER A 187 3.33 11.08 17.41
C SER A 187 2.02 11.87 17.53
N GLN A 188 1.01 11.27 18.15
CA GLN A 188 -0.31 11.88 18.34
C GLN A 188 -0.45 12.69 19.65
N LYS A 189 0.59 12.73 20.48
CA LYS A 189 0.52 13.41 21.79
C LYS A 189 0.50 14.93 21.62
N LYS A 190 -0.20 15.61 22.53
CA LYS A 190 -0.27 17.08 22.56
C LYS A 190 1.14 17.68 22.65
N GLY A 191 1.51 18.47 21.65
CA GLY A 191 2.81 19.13 21.57
C GLY A 191 3.87 18.39 20.75
N ALA A 192 3.55 17.22 20.18
CA ALA A 192 4.41 16.60 19.18
C ALA A 192 4.57 17.51 17.94
N PRO A 193 5.77 17.58 17.31
CA PRO A 193 5.97 18.27 16.04
C PRO A 193 5.00 17.80 14.96
N VAL A 194 4.38 18.72 14.23
CA VAL A 194 3.49 18.42 13.11
C VAL A 194 4.32 18.22 11.84
N ILE A 195 4.25 17.01 11.26
CA ILE A 195 5.06 16.65 10.08
C ILE A 195 4.49 17.28 8.80
N HIS A 196 3.16 17.23 8.63
CA HIS A 196 2.43 17.81 7.51
C HIS A 196 1.63 19.05 7.97
N ASP A 197 2.32 20.19 8.05
CA ASP A 197 1.73 21.48 8.39
C ASP A 197 1.27 22.26 7.14
N GLU A 198 1.73 21.89 5.94
CA GLU A 198 1.32 22.51 4.68
C GLU A 198 -0.20 22.43 4.42
N GLU A 199 -0.81 23.52 3.96
CA GLU A 199 -2.26 23.61 3.75
C GLU A 199 -2.80 22.57 2.76
N GLU A 200 -2.01 22.21 1.73
CA GLU A 200 -2.43 21.32 0.67
C GLU A 200 -2.55 19.85 1.10
N ALA A 201 -1.87 19.44 2.18
CA ALA A 201 -1.91 18.08 2.70
C ALA A 201 -3.30 17.72 3.23
N LYS A 202 -3.91 16.68 2.64
CA LYS A 202 -5.33 16.35 2.84
C LYS A 202 -5.67 14.90 2.49
N MET A 203 -6.78 14.41 3.04
CA MET A 203 -7.48 13.23 2.53
C MET A 203 -8.49 13.65 1.44
N ILE A 204 -8.57 12.92 0.33
CA ILE A 204 -9.48 13.26 -0.81
C ILE A 204 -10.86 12.60 -0.76
N ILE A 205 -11.07 11.71 0.21
CA ILE A 205 -12.35 11.07 0.53
C ILE A 205 -12.62 11.19 2.04
N PRO A 206 -13.88 11.11 2.51
CA PRO A 206 -14.23 11.37 3.91
C PRO A 206 -13.82 10.19 4.83
N LEU A 207 -12.51 10.06 5.07
CA LEU A 207 -11.91 9.15 6.02
C LEU A 207 -11.28 9.95 7.16
N ALA A 208 -11.15 9.30 8.32
CA ALA A 208 -10.53 9.91 9.49
C ALA A 208 -9.03 10.16 9.24
N TYR A 209 -8.67 11.45 9.21
CA TYR A 209 -7.34 12.00 8.95
C TYR A 209 -7.23 13.33 9.70
N ASP A 210 -6.13 13.53 10.45
CA ASP A 210 -5.87 14.78 11.17
C ASP A 210 -4.37 15.03 11.25
N LYS A 211 -3.86 15.80 10.28
CA LYS A 211 -2.45 16.15 10.19
C LYS A 211 -1.92 16.89 11.43
N ASN A 212 -2.76 17.65 12.13
CA ASN A 212 -2.37 18.36 13.36
C ASN A 212 -2.13 17.42 14.56
N LYS A 213 -2.56 16.15 14.44
CA LYS A 213 -2.28 15.07 15.37
C LYS A 213 -1.38 14.00 14.76
N ASN A 214 -0.74 14.28 13.61
CA ASN A 214 0.02 13.30 12.83
C ASN A 214 -0.77 12.00 12.51
N LEU A 215 -2.11 12.07 12.40
CA LEU A 215 -2.97 10.93 12.08
C LEU A 215 -3.16 10.82 10.56
N ALA A 216 -2.54 9.80 9.95
CA ALA A 216 -2.64 9.51 8.52
C ALA A 216 -3.91 8.74 8.15
N ALA A 217 -4.36 7.82 9.03
CA ALA A 217 -5.61 7.09 8.88
C ALA A 217 -6.05 6.51 10.23
N HIS A 218 -7.36 6.40 10.45
CA HIS A 218 -7.95 5.64 11.56
C HIS A 218 -8.92 4.58 11.03
N ALA A 219 -9.02 3.44 11.71
CA ALA A 219 -10.01 2.41 11.44
C ALA A 219 -10.38 1.65 12.73
N ASP A 220 -11.67 1.45 12.97
CA ASP A 220 -12.20 0.73 14.12
C ASP A 220 -13.37 -0.19 13.73
N MET A 221 -13.64 -1.19 14.58
CA MET A 221 -14.93 -1.88 14.62
C MET A 221 -15.18 -2.49 15.99
N SER A 222 -16.46 -2.72 16.31
CA SER A 222 -16.86 -3.50 17.49
C SER A 222 -18.05 -4.41 17.16
N GLU A 223 -18.05 -5.58 17.77
CA GLU A 223 -19.12 -6.58 17.81
C GLU A 223 -19.26 -7.08 19.26
N GLY A 224 -20.48 -7.27 19.74
CA GLY A 224 -20.73 -7.68 21.13
C GLY A 224 -20.32 -6.65 22.20
N ASP A 225 -20.17 -7.11 23.44
CA ASP A 225 -19.69 -6.34 24.60
C ASP A 225 -18.38 -6.94 25.10
N VAL A 226 -17.29 -6.44 24.52
CA VAL A 226 -15.93 -6.92 24.78
C VAL A 226 -15.48 -6.74 26.23
N GLU A 227 -15.86 -5.66 26.91
CA GLU A 227 -15.45 -5.48 28.31
C GLU A 227 -16.22 -6.43 29.24
N ALA A 228 -17.52 -6.64 29.00
CA ALA A 228 -18.28 -7.65 29.74
C ALA A 228 -17.77 -9.07 29.47
N ALA A 229 -17.46 -9.41 28.22
CA ALA A 229 -16.94 -10.72 27.85
C ALA A 229 -15.53 -10.97 28.45
N LEU A 230 -14.63 -9.99 28.42
CA LEU A 230 -13.33 -10.07 29.10
C LEU A 230 -13.49 -10.22 30.61
N LYS A 231 -14.36 -9.41 31.25
CA LYS A 231 -14.63 -9.49 32.69
C LYS A 231 -15.23 -10.83 33.13
N ASN A 232 -16.07 -11.46 32.30
CA ASN A 232 -16.70 -12.74 32.57
C ASN A 232 -15.85 -13.95 32.14
N SER A 233 -14.69 -13.71 31.52
CA SER A 233 -13.77 -14.78 31.11
C SER A 233 -13.15 -15.47 32.32
N HIS A 234 -12.91 -16.77 32.22
CA HIS A 234 -12.16 -17.51 33.24
C HIS A 234 -10.72 -16.99 33.36
N ARG A 235 -10.13 -16.60 32.22
CA ARG A 235 -8.80 -16.01 32.15
C ARG A 235 -8.75 -14.99 31.00
N VAL A 236 -7.97 -13.93 31.19
CA VAL A 236 -7.62 -12.96 30.15
C VAL A 236 -6.12 -12.99 29.95
N PHE A 237 -5.70 -12.95 28.69
CA PHE A 237 -4.30 -12.79 28.26
C PHE A 237 -4.17 -11.42 27.63
N GLU A 238 -3.22 -10.61 28.09
CA GLU A 238 -2.94 -9.27 27.58
C GLU A 238 -1.44 -9.17 27.31
N ASN A 239 -1.08 -8.95 26.04
CA ASN A 239 0.31 -8.89 25.59
C ASN A 239 0.50 -7.77 24.57
N VAL A 240 1.73 -7.27 24.49
CA VAL A 240 2.17 -6.31 23.48
C VAL A 240 3.06 -7.03 22.48
N TYR A 241 2.78 -6.83 21.19
CA TYR A 241 3.54 -7.39 20.08
C TYR A 241 4.04 -6.28 19.17
N GLU A 242 5.31 -6.38 18.78
CA GLU A 242 5.90 -5.48 17.81
C GLU A 242 6.27 -6.22 16.53
N SER A 243 6.05 -5.55 15.41
CA SER A 243 6.54 -5.97 14.10
C SER A 243 7.46 -4.90 13.54
N HIS A 244 8.64 -5.31 13.07
CA HIS A 244 9.72 -4.42 12.66
C HIS A 244 9.64 -4.04 11.17
N TYR A 245 10.43 -3.04 10.79
CA TYR A 245 10.66 -2.67 9.39
C TYR A 245 11.22 -3.84 8.58
N ALA A 246 10.59 -4.17 7.46
CA ALA A 246 11.12 -5.12 6.48
C ALA A 246 11.26 -4.47 5.10
N GLN A 247 12.40 -4.67 4.44
CA GLN A 247 12.66 -4.23 3.07
C GLN A 247 12.44 -5.41 2.10
N HIS A 248 11.85 -5.15 0.93
CA HIS A 248 11.41 -6.19 -0.01
C HIS A 248 12.55 -6.96 -0.69
N CYS A 249 13.76 -6.39 -0.66
CA CYS A 249 14.98 -6.89 -1.29
C CYS A 249 14.79 -7.39 -2.75
N PRO A 250 14.17 -6.59 -3.64
CA PRO A 250 14.06 -6.98 -5.05
C PRO A 250 15.46 -7.00 -5.68
N MET A 251 15.75 -7.96 -6.55
CA MET A 251 17.07 -8.07 -7.18
C MET A 251 17.32 -6.88 -8.11
N GLU A 252 16.35 -6.55 -8.95
CA GLU A 252 16.28 -5.29 -9.72
C GLU A 252 15.78 -4.17 -8.76
N PRO A 253 16.57 -3.12 -8.48
CA PRO A 253 16.10 -1.93 -7.75
C PRO A 253 14.97 -1.19 -8.49
N HIS A 254 14.49 -0.07 -7.97
CA HIS A 254 13.65 0.82 -8.78
C HIS A 254 14.46 1.41 -9.95
N VAL A 255 14.05 1.06 -11.18
CA VAL A 255 14.61 1.59 -12.43
C VAL A 255 13.49 2.15 -13.29
N CYS A 256 13.73 3.33 -13.87
CA CYS A 256 12.82 4.02 -14.78
C CYS A 256 13.61 4.59 -15.96
N VAL A 257 13.09 4.41 -17.18
CA VAL A 257 13.58 5.04 -18.41
C VAL A 257 12.42 5.80 -19.05
N THR A 258 12.60 7.11 -19.29
CA THR A 258 11.60 7.97 -19.92
C THR A 258 12.09 8.54 -21.24
N HIS A 259 11.20 8.67 -22.22
CA HIS A 259 11.50 9.36 -23.48
C HIS A 259 10.23 10.00 -24.09
N LEU A 260 10.41 10.93 -25.03
CA LEU A 260 9.32 11.44 -25.86
C LEU A 260 9.21 10.60 -27.14
N ASP A 261 7.98 10.34 -27.62
CA ASP A 261 7.78 9.84 -28.99
C ASP A 261 7.67 10.97 -30.02
N ALA A 262 7.56 10.61 -31.30
CA ALA A 262 7.41 11.54 -32.42
C ALA A 262 6.20 12.49 -32.30
N ASN A 263 5.24 12.22 -31.43
CA ASN A 263 4.07 13.07 -31.16
C ASN A 263 4.21 13.86 -29.84
N ASN A 264 5.41 13.95 -29.26
CA ASN A 264 5.68 14.57 -27.97
C ASN A 264 4.83 13.99 -26.82
N ARG A 265 4.52 12.69 -26.89
CA ARG A 265 3.94 11.92 -25.78
C ARG A 265 5.08 11.40 -24.92
N LEU A 266 4.92 11.52 -23.59
CA LEU A 266 5.82 10.94 -22.61
C LEU A 266 5.58 9.43 -22.53
N ASN A 267 6.62 8.65 -22.80
CA ASN A 267 6.69 7.23 -22.57
C ASN A 267 7.56 6.99 -21.33
N ILE A 268 7.07 6.14 -20.43
CA ILE A 268 7.72 5.77 -19.17
C ILE A 268 7.83 4.25 -19.17
N ILE A 269 9.05 3.73 -19.23
CA ILE A 269 9.34 2.30 -19.12
C ILE A 269 9.89 2.11 -17.71
N THR A 270 9.13 1.48 -16.82
CA THR A 270 9.46 1.43 -15.38
C THR A 270 9.23 0.04 -14.80
N SER A 271 10.05 -0.33 -13.81
CA SER A 271 9.89 -1.52 -13.00
C SER A 271 8.73 -1.33 -12.00
N THR A 272 7.49 -1.30 -12.48
CA THR A 272 6.29 -1.09 -11.65
C THR A 272 5.33 -2.29 -11.67
N GLN A 273 4.68 -2.57 -10.54
CA GLN A 273 3.54 -3.49 -10.45
C GLN A 273 2.21 -2.82 -10.83
N VAL A 274 2.16 -1.48 -10.96
CA VAL A 274 0.92 -0.69 -10.99
C VAL A 274 0.87 0.33 -12.16
N PRO A 275 1.14 -0.08 -13.42
CA PRO A 275 1.41 0.86 -14.52
C PRO A 275 0.27 1.85 -14.82
N PHE A 276 -0.99 1.47 -14.57
CA PHE A 276 -2.14 2.38 -14.71
C PHE A 276 -2.21 3.44 -13.61
N HIS A 277 -1.82 3.10 -12.38
CA HIS A 277 -1.76 4.05 -11.27
C HIS A 277 -0.55 4.98 -11.43
N THR A 278 0.64 4.46 -11.74
CA THR A 278 1.82 5.28 -12.10
C THR A 278 1.49 6.28 -13.20
N ARG A 279 0.80 5.85 -14.27
CA ARG A 279 0.38 6.75 -15.37
C ARG A 279 -0.51 7.90 -14.90
N ARG A 280 -1.42 7.63 -13.96
CA ARG A 280 -2.36 8.61 -13.40
C ARG A 280 -1.65 9.57 -12.45
N ILE A 281 -0.81 9.05 -11.56
CA ILE A 281 -0.12 9.83 -10.54
C ILE A 281 0.96 10.72 -11.17
N VAL A 282 1.80 10.23 -12.10
CA VAL A 282 2.79 11.07 -12.82
C VAL A 282 2.09 12.20 -13.58
N ALA A 283 0.94 11.91 -14.21
CA ALA A 283 0.18 12.93 -14.93
C ALA A 283 -0.37 14.02 -13.98
N GLN A 284 -0.83 13.65 -12.78
CA GLN A 284 -1.25 14.58 -11.74
C GLN A 284 -0.05 15.39 -11.21
N ALA A 285 1.00 14.72 -10.74
CA ALA A 285 2.19 15.33 -10.12
C ALA A 285 2.90 16.34 -11.03
N LEU A 286 2.88 16.11 -12.35
CA LEU A 286 3.46 17.01 -13.35
C LEU A 286 2.45 17.95 -14.03
N GLY A 287 1.17 17.92 -13.63
CA GLY A 287 0.12 18.79 -14.19
C GLY A 287 -0.17 18.58 -15.68
N ILE A 288 0.12 17.39 -16.24
CA ILE A 288 -0.04 17.08 -17.66
C ILE A 288 -1.25 16.18 -17.94
N PRO A 289 -1.94 16.31 -19.10
CA PRO A 289 -3.06 15.44 -19.42
C PRO A 289 -2.66 13.96 -19.50
N VAL A 290 -3.38 13.07 -18.81
CA VAL A 290 -3.14 11.60 -18.78
C VAL A 290 -3.01 10.97 -20.18
N LYS A 291 -3.68 11.54 -21.20
CA LYS A 291 -3.53 11.12 -22.62
C LYS A 291 -2.12 11.30 -23.18
N ARG A 292 -1.34 12.26 -22.65
CA ARG A 292 0.07 12.52 -23.02
C ARG A 292 1.07 11.60 -22.33
N VAL A 293 0.63 10.70 -21.45
CA VAL A 293 1.49 9.71 -20.77
C VAL A 293 1.18 8.31 -21.27
N ARG A 294 2.22 7.48 -21.45
CA ARG A 294 2.14 6.03 -21.61
C ARG A 294 3.11 5.41 -20.61
N VAL A 295 2.64 4.43 -19.84
CA VAL A 295 3.52 3.59 -19.02
C VAL A 295 3.63 2.23 -19.70
N ILE A 296 4.86 1.72 -19.78
CA ILE A 296 5.25 0.42 -20.30
C ILE A 296 5.91 -0.31 -19.13
N LYS A 297 5.56 -1.58 -18.98
CA LYS A 297 5.95 -2.41 -17.84
C LYS A 297 6.67 -3.65 -18.38
N PRO A 298 8.00 -3.74 -18.29
CA PRO A 298 8.78 -4.92 -18.67
C PRO A 298 8.56 -6.10 -17.71
N ARG A 299 9.47 -7.09 -17.74
CA ARG A 299 9.66 -8.00 -16.60
C ARG A 299 10.12 -7.17 -15.38
N ILE A 300 9.85 -7.68 -14.18
CA ILE A 300 10.29 -7.04 -12.93
C ILE A 300 11.18 -8.05 -12.20
N GLY A 301 12.36 -7.62 -11.75
CA GLY A 301 13.32 -8.45 -11.00
C GLY A 301 12.98 -8.60 -9.52
N GLY A 302 11.71 -8.86 -9.22
CA GLY A 302 11.16 -8.85 -7.86
C GLY A 302 10.51 -7.51 -7.51
N GLY A 303 9.55 -7.52 -6.58
CA GLY A 303 8.84 -6.31 -6.15
C GLY A 303 8.12 -6.50 -4.83
N PHE A 304 7.43 -7.63 -4.66
CA PHE A 304 6.85 -8.08 -3.38
C PHE A 304 5.93 -7.05 -2.69
N GLY A 305 5.41 -6.05 -3.42
CA GLY A 305 4.67 -4.91 -2.88
C GLY A 305 5.40 -3.57 -3.04
N GLY A 306 6.73 -3.53 -2.88
CA GLY A 306 7.51 -2.28 -2.90
C GLY A 306 7.43 -1.50 -4.21
N LYS A 307 7.15 -2.20 -5.33
CA LYS A 307 6.92 -1.62 -6.66
C LYS A 307 5.43 -1.33 -6.96
N GLN A 308 4.57 -1.23 -5.93
CA GLN A 308 3.15 -0.83 -6.05
C GLN A 308 2.92 0.68 -5.86
N GLU A 309 3.95 1.50 -6.02
CA GLU A 309 3.89 2.96 -5.85
C GLU A 309 4.59 3.66 -7.02
N MET A 310 4.37 4.98 -7.13
CA MET A 310 5.17 5.87 -7.98
C MET A 310 6.24 6.52 -7.10
N LEU A 311 7.52 6.28 -7.38
CA LEU A 311 8.64 6.73 -6.52
C LEU A 311 9.66 7.59 -7.25
N ILE A 312 9.99 7.23 -8.50
CA ILE A 312 11.05 7.84 -9.30
C ILE A 312 10.57 8.29 -10.68
N GLU A 313 9.37 7.84 -11.10
CA GLU A 313 8.84 8.09 -12.44
C GLU A 313 8.45 9.54 -12.68
N ASP A 314 8.06 10.28 -11.63
CA ASP A 314 7.78 11.72 -11.68
C ASP A 314 9.05 12.54 -11.94
N ILE A 315 10.13 12.26 -11.23
CA ILE A 315 11.45 12.90 -11.41
C ILE A 315 12.02 12.59 -12.80
N CYS A 316 12.06 11.31 -13.19
CA CYS A 316 12.59 10.89 -14.48
C CYS A 316 11.82 11.55 -15.63
N ALA A 317 10.49 11.55 -15.55
CA ALA A 317 9.61 12.22 -16.50
C ALA A 317 9.83 13.74 -16.55
N ALA A 318 10.00 14.40 -15.40
CA ALA A 318 10.28 15.83 -15.35
C ALA A 318 11.61 16.18 -16.04
N LEU A 319 12.66 15.37 -15.82
CA LEU A 319 13.96 15.53 -16.48
C LEU A 319 13.86 15.33 -18.00
N THR A 320 13.14 14.32 -18.49
CA THR A 320 12.84 14.16 -19.94
C THR A 320 12.03 15.33 -20.49
N LEU A 321 11.07 15.87 -19.73
CA LEU A 321 10.28 17.03 -20.15
C LEU A 321 11.08 18.33 -20.18
N LYS A 322 12.07 18.51 -19.29
CA LYS A 322 13.00 19.66 -19.28
C LYS A 322 14.02 19.56 -20.42
N THR A 323 14.71 18.42 -20.54
CA THR A 323 15.85 18.22 -21.47
C THR A 323 15.44 17.86 -22.91
N LYS A 324 14.22 17.33 -23.11
CA LYS A 324 13.75 16.68 -24.34
C LYS A 324 14.54 15.44 -24.77
N LYS A 325 15.48 14.96 -23.95
CA LYS A 325 16.25 13.73 -24.17
C LYS A 325 15.61 12.54 -23.44
N PRO A 326 15.92 11.29 -23.83
CA PRO A 326 15.67 10.14 -22.98
C PRO A 326 16.44 10.28 -21.66
N VAL A 327 15.89 9.77 -20.56
CA VAL A 327 16.50 9.80 -19.22
C VAL A 327 16.32 8.44 -18.56
N ARG A 328 17.38 7.92 -17.92
CA ARG A 328 17.35 6.76 -17.02
C ARG A 328 17.60 7.23 -15.58
N LEU A 329 16.76 6.79 -14.66
CA LEU A 329 16.91 6.97 -13.22
C LEU A 329 16.85 5.60 -12.55
N GLU A 330 17.83 5.32 -11.71
CA GLU A 330 17.95 4.08 -10.94
C GLU A 330 18.30 4.38 -9.48
N TYR A 331 17.69 3.64 -8.56
CA TYR A 331 18.15 3.53 -7.18
C TYR A 331 19.29 2.51 -7.06
N THR A 332 20.38 2.93 -6.42
CA THR A 332 21.35 2.02 -5.82
C THR A 332 20.69 1.19 -4.72
N ARG A 333 21.34 0.10 -4.28
CA ARG A 333 20.86 -0.70 -3.14
C ARG A 333 20.68 0.12 -1.85
N LYS A 334 21.50 1.18 -1.66
CA LYS A 334 21.42 2.08 -0.50
C LYS A 334 20.16 2.95 -0.58
N GLU A 335 19.88 3.55 -1.73
CA GLU A 335 18.67 4.33 -1.97
C GLU A 335 17.40 3.46 -1.90
N GLU A 336 17.45 2.20 -2.35
CA GLU A 336 16.36 1.23 -2.22
C GLU A 336 16.02 0.90 -0.75
N PHE A 337 17.00 0.92 0.16
CA PHE A 337 16.76 0.72 1.60
C PHE A 337 16.31 1.99 2.32
N MET A 338 16.71 3.16 1.82
CA MET A 338 16.50 4.44 2.47
C MET A 338 15.23 5.15 1.99
N SER A 339 15.03 5.24 0.68
CA SER A 339 14.04 6.12 0.01
C SER A 339 12.92 5.38 -0.72
N ALA A 340 13.02 4.04 -0.86
CA ALA A 340 11.89 3.24 -1.33
C ALA A 340 10.89 2.98 -0.17
N ARG A 341 10.14 1.88 -0.25
CA ARG A 341 9.11 1.53 0.73
C ARG A 341 9.53 0.35 1.58
N THR A 342 9.00 0.31 2.79
CA THR A 342 9.18 -0.78 3.76
C THR A 342 7.82 -1.35 4.16
N ARG A 343 7.79 -2.48 4.88
CA ARG A 343 6.59 -2.86 5.63
C ARG A 343 6.36 -1.86 6.77
N HIS A 344 5.13 -1.34 6.89
CA HIS A 344 4.66 -0.61 8.07
C HIS A 344 4.89 -1.40 9.37
N PRO A 345 5.73 -0.90 10.30
CA PRO A 345 5.82 -1.43 11.65
C PRO A 345 4.49 -1.24 12.40
N GLN A 346 4.17 -2.17 13.30
CA GLN A 346 2.99 -2.09 14.16
C GLN A 346 3.35 -2.42 15.59
N HIS A 347 2.88 -1.59 16.52
CA HIS A 347 2.77 -1.88 17.95
C HIS A 347 1.33 -2.30 18.23
N ILE A 348 1.15 -3.56 18.65
CA ILE A 348 -0.15 -4.24 18.75
C ILE A 348 -0.36 -4.64 20.22
N VAL A 349 -1.35 -4.04 20.87
CA VAL A 349 -1.85 -4.51 22.18
C VAL A 349 -3.01 -5.45 21.91
N LEU A 350 -2.89 -6.70 22.36
CA LEU A 350 -3.88 -7.74 22.12
C LEU A 350 -4.36 -8.33 23.45
N ARG A 351 -5.65 -8.12 23.76
CA ARG A 351 -6.33 -8.78 24.87
C ARG A 351 -7.22 -9.91 24.35
N THR A 352 -7.22 -11.04 25.05
CA THR A 352 -8.01 -12.22 24.67
C THR A 352 -8.59 -12.90 25.89
N GLY A 353 -9.90 -13.05 25.91
CA GLY A 353 -10.62 -13.78 26.96
C GLY A 353 -10.80 -15.25 26.60
N VAL A 354 -10.80 -16.12 27.60
CA VAL A 354 -11.19 -17.53 27.47
C VAL A 354 -12.14 -18.01 28.56
N ASP A 355 -12.98 -18.98 28.23
CA ASP A 355 -13.79 -19.72 29.21
C ASP A 355 -12.99 -20.86 29.90
N LYS A 356 -13.66 -21.61 30.80
CA LYS A 356 -13.06 -22.76 31.51
C LYS A 356 -12.73 -23.96 30.60
N ASN A 357 -13.23 -23.97 29.36
CA ASN A 357 -13.04 -25.03 28.38
C ASN A 357 -12.03 -24.65 27.28
N GLY A 358 -11.33 -23.52 27.44
CA GLY A 358 -10.37 -23.01 26.46
C GLY A 358 -11.00 -22.40 25.20
N ILE A 359 -12.28 -22.04 25.24
CA ILE A 359 -12.95 -21.29 24.16
C ILE A 359 -12.64 -19.81 24.26
N MET A 360 -12.21 -19.20 23.16
CA MET A 360 -12.08 -17.75 23.05
C MET A 360 -13.45 -17.07 23.22
N THR A 361 -13.57 -16.21 24.23
CA THR A 361 -14.80 -15.44 24.52
C THR A 361 -14.75 -14.06 23.89
N ALA A 362 -13.59 -13.40 23.93
CA ALA A 362 -13.39 -12.05 23.40
C ALA A 362 -12.02 -11.86 22.73
N ILE A 363 -11.96 -10.98 21.73
CA ILE A 363 -10.72 -10.46 21.13
C ILE A 363 -10.78 -8.93 21.12
N ASP A 364 -9.75 -8.28 21.66
CA ASP A 364 -9.60 -6.81 21.63
C ASP A 364 -8.20 -6.47 21.09
N MET A 365 -8.14 -5.94 19.87
CA MET A 365 -6.90 -5.68 19.14
C MET A 365 -6.72 -4.18 18.90
N ASN A 366 -5.73 -3.58 19.54
CA ASN A 366 -5.44 -2.15 19.45
C ASN A 366 -4.07 -1.98 18.75
N ILE A 367 -4.03 -1.26 17.64
CA ILE A 367 -2.83 -1.10 16.80
C ILE A 367 -2.46 0.38 16.66
N VAL A 368 -1.19 0.69 16.94
CA VAL A 368 -0.54 1.90 16.41
C VAL A 368 0.41 1.46 15.31
N MET A 369 0.12 1.86 14.07
CA MET A 369 0.89 1.54 12.88
C MET A 369 1.72 2.75 12.44
N ASN A 370 3.02 2.57 12.28
CA ASN A 370 3.89 3.64 11.79
C ASN A 370 3.89 3.65 10.25
N THR A 371 3.48 4.78 9.65
CA THR A 371 3.58 4.98 8.19
C THR A 371 4.86 5.68 7.75
N GLY A 372 5.70 6.11 8.70
CA GLY A 372 6.84 6.96 8.42
C GLY A 372 6.40 8.33 7.93
N ALA A 373 7.23 8.95 7.08
CA ALA A 373 7.08 10.34 6.69
C ALA A 373 5.94 10.65 5.70
N TYR A 374 5.28 9.63 5.13
CA TYR A 374 4.19 9.80 4.15
C TYR A 374 3.14 8.67 4.32
N GLY A 375 1.87 8.98 4.08
CA GLY A 375 0.70 8.17 4.44
C GLY A 375 0.36 7.04 3.46
N SER A 376 1.34 6.55 2.71
CA SER A 376 1.10 5.62 1.61
C SER A 376 0.51 4.30 2.11
N ALA A 377 -0.65 3.92 1.57
CA ALA A 377 -1.43 2.75 1.98
C ALA A 377 -1.81 2.70 3.48
N ALA A 378 -1.74 3.83 4.20
CA ALA A 378 -1.92 3.90 5.65
C ALA A 378 -3.25 3.27 6.11
N LEU A 379 -4.39 3.63 5.49
CA LEU A 379 -5.66 3.01 5.85
C LEU A 379 -5.70 1.52 5.49
N THR A 380 -5.35 1.17 4.26
CA THR A 380 -5.64 -0.17 3.71
C THR A 380 -4.78 -1.27 4.34
N VAL A 381 -3.52 -0.97 4.69
CA VAL A 381 -2.65 -1.90 5.45
C VAL A 381 -3.19 -2.08 6.87
N LEU A 382 -3.63 -1.00 7.52
CA LEU A 382 -4.23 -1.04 8.85
C LEU A 382 -5.53 -1.86 8.85
N CYS A 383 -6.48 -1.56 7.97
CA CYS A 383 -7.73 -2.31 7.80
C CYS A 383 -7.49 -3.80 7.60
N ASN A 384 -6.47 -4.19 6.81
CA ASN A 384 -6.16 -5.59 6.53
C ASN A 384 -5.44 -6.32 7.67
N SER A 385 -5.01 -5.60 8.70
CA SER A 385 -4.54 -6.18 9.97
C SER A 385 -5.72 -6.75 10.78
N ALA A 386 -6.93 -6.21 10.62
CA ALA A 386 -8.15 -6.74 11.22
C ALA A 386 -8.98 -7.59 10.25
N SER A 387 -9.33 -7.03 9.07
CA SER A 387 -10.30 -7.58 8.12
C SER A 387 -9.91 -8.92 7.51
N LYS A 388 -8.64 -9.31 7.62
CA LYS A 388 -8.09 -10.58 7.10
C LYS A 388 -7.69 -11.56 8.21
N VAL A 389 -7.69 -11.10 9.47
CA VAL A 389 -7.18 -11.84 10.65
C VAL A 389 -8.31 -12.26 11.59
N LEU A 390 -9.10 -11.28 12.06
CA LEU A 390 -10.21 -11.53 12.99
C LEU A 390 -11.28 -12.49 12.43
N PRO A 391 -11.64 -12.48 11.12
CA PRO A 391 -12.62 -13.42 10.58
C PRO A 391 -12.16 -14.88 10.61
N LEU A 392 -10.86 -15.17 10.79
CA LEU A 392 -10.40 -16.54 10.99
C LEU A 392 -11.04 -17.13 12.27
N PHE A 393 -11.21 -16.32 13.31
CA PHE A 393 -11.72 -16.73 14.62
C PHE A 393 -13.20 -16.38 14.80
N ASN A 394 -14.03 -16.61 13.76
CA ASN A 394 -15.45 -16.20 13.72
C ASN A 394 -16.36 -16.82 14.80
N LYS A 395 -15.85 -17.74 15.63
CA LYS A 395 -16.55 -18.29 16.81
C LYS A 395 -16.62 -17.29 17.97
N VAL A 396 -15.66 -16.35 18.02
CA VAL A 396 -15.65 -15.26 18.99
C VAL A 396 -16.74 -14.27 18.60
N LYS A 397 -17.63 -13.95 19.55
CA LYS A 397 -18.76 -13.04 19.33
C LYS A 397 -18.43 -11.60 19.72
N ASP A 398 -17.62 -11.45 20.76
CA ASP A 398 -17.24 -10.17 21.30
C ASP A 398 -15.86 -9.79 20.73
N ILE A 399 -15.85 -8.96 19.68
CA ILE A 399 -14.64 -8.58 18.95
C ILE A 399 -14.56 -7.06 18.86
N ARG A 400 -13.42 -6.48 19.24
CA ARG A 400 -13.11 -5.07 19.02
C ARG A 400 -11.76 -4.92 18.33
N PHE A 401 -11.71 -3.97 17.40
CA PHE A 401 -10.49 -3.50 16.77
C PHE A 401 -10.45 -1.98 16.83
N TYR A 402 -9.29 -1.43 17.16
CA TYR A 402 -8.99 -0.01 17.08
C TYR A 402 -7.61 0.14 16.43
N GLY A 403 -7.50 1.00 15.43
CA GLY A 403 -6.26 1.18 14.68
C GLY A 403 -6.02 2.63 14.34
N ASP A 404 -4.82 3.14 14.66
CA ASP A 404 -4.31 4.42 14.20
C ASP A 404 -3.05 4.22 13.36
N SER A 405 -3.02 4.85 12.20
CA SER A 405 -1.83 4.97 11.35
C SER A 405 -1.25 6.36 11.53
N VAL A 406 -0.02 6.43 12.05
CA VAL A 406 0.60 7.68 12.49
C VAL A 406 1.84 8.02 11.67
N TYR A 407 1.99 9.29 11.36
CA TYR A 407 3.20 9.83 10.71
C TYR A 407 4.38 9.84 11.71
N THR A 408 5.59 9.58 11.22
CA THR A 408 6.84 9.79 11.96
C THR A 408 7.92 10.23 10.97
N ASN A 409 9.07 10.71 11.43
CA ASN A 409 10.22 11.05 10.57
C ASN A 409 11.11 9.83 10.25
N LEU A 410 10.58 8.61 10.40
CA LEU A 410 11.21 7.34 10.07
C LEU A 410 10.89 6.88 8.63
N PRO A 411 11.55 5.82 8.10
CA PRO A 411 11.33 5.35 6.74
C PRO A 411 9.86 5.05 6.41
N VAL A 412 9.49 5.35 5.17
CA VAL A 412 8.11 5.33 4.70
C VAL A 412 7.60 3.88 4.57
N GLY A 413 6.46 3.62 5.20
CA GLY A 413 5.71 2.37 5.04
C GLY A 413 4.98 2.34 3.70
N GLY A 414 4.87 1.17 3.11
CA GLY A 414 4.12 0.93 1.89
C GLY A 414 3.66 -0.52 1.76
N ALA A 415 3.19 -0.88 0.58
CA ALA A 415 2.71 -2.22 0.32
C ALA A 415 3.83 -3.28 0.50
N TYR A 416 3.63 -4.30 1.33
CA TYR A 416 4.50 -5.48 1.43
C TYR A 416 3.65 -6.75 1.39
N ARG A 417 4.11 -7.80 0.69
CA ARG A 417 3.47 -9.13 0.62
C ARG A 417 2.91 -9.57 1.98
N GLY A 418 1.61 -9.84 2.00
CA GLY A 418 0.83 -10.15 3.21
C GLY A 418 0.04 -8.97 3.78
N TYR A 419 0.49 -7.73 3.54
CA TYR A 419 -0.28 -6.48 3.58
C TYR A 419 -1.14 -6.30 4.84
N GLY A 420 -0.49 -5.96 5.96
CA GLY A 420 -1.13 -5.77 7.27
C GLY A 420 -1.41 -7.08 8.00
N ALA A 421 -2.02 -8.04 7.30
CA ALA A 421 -2.41 -9.32 7.89
C ALA A 421 -1.23 -10.06 8.52
N THR A 422 -0.04 -10.02 7.92
CA THR A 422 1.16 -10.68 8.49
C THR A 422 1.54 -10.16 9.87
N GLN A 423 1.45 -8.84 10.10
CA GLN A 423 1.78 -8.22 11.38
C GLN A 423 0.79 -8.67 12.47
N ALA A 424 -0.52 -8.59 12.21
CA ALA A 424 -1.53 -9.03 13.16
C ALA A 424 -1.60 -10.56 13.32
N TYR A 425 -1.27 -11.35 12.29
CA TYR A 425 -1.12 -12.81 12.42
C TYR A 425 0.07 -13.23 13.27
N GLN A 426 1.18 -12.48 13.26
CA GLN A 426 2.27 -12.70 14.20
C GLN A 426 1.75 -12.55 15.64
N ALA A 427 1.10 -11.43 15.95
CA ALA A 427 0.55 -11.15 17.27
C ALA A 427 -0.46 -12.22 17.74
N ILE A 428 -1.53 -12.48 16.97
CA ILE A 428 -2.56 -13.43 17.40
C ILE A 428 -2.09 -14.89 17.35
N GLY A 429 -1.15 -15.23 16.46
CA GLY A 429 -0.52 -16.56 16.43
C GLY A 429 0.32 -16.83 17.67
N GLN A 430 1.13 -15.85 18.11
CA GLN A 430 1.90 -15.91 19.35
C GLN A 430 0.98 -15.94 20.58
N GLN A 431 -0.07 -15.11 20.59
CA GLN A 431 -1.10 -15.10 21.63
C GLN A 431 -1.77 -16.48 21.78
N VAL A 432 -2.17 -17.11 20.67
CA VAL A 432 -2.79 -18.45 20.68
C VAL A 432 -1.82 -19.53 21.18
N ASP A 433 -0.53 -19.50 20.80
CA ASP A 433 0.46 -20.45 21.31
C ASP A 433 0.70 -20.29 22.83
N ILE A 434 0.78 -19.04 23.32
CA ILE A 434 0.87 -18.72 24.76
C ILE A 434 -0.36 -19.26 25.49
N MET A 435 -1.56 -18.93 25.01
CA MET A 435 -2.84 -19.39 25.58
C MET A 435 -2.92 -20.92 25.65
N CYS A 436 -2.59 -21.60 24.55
CA CYS A 436 -2.67 -23.06 24.50
C CYS A 436 -1.70 -23.72 25.48
N ARG A 437 -0.45 -23.24 25.54
CA ARG A 437 0.57 -23.77 26.47
C ARG A 437 0.18 -23.57 27.94
N GLU A 438 -0.31 -22.39 28.29
CA GLU A 438 -0.65 -22.07 29.67
C GLU A 438 -1.96 -22.71 30.17
N LEU A 439 -2.85 -23.09 29.26
CA LEU A 439 -4.10 -23.79 29.56
C LEU A 439 -3.99 -25.32 29.36
N GLY A 440 -2.85 -25.82 28.88
CA GLY A 440 -2.65 -27.25 28.56
C GLY A 440 -3.46 -27.75 27.37
N LEU A 441 -3.82 -26.87 26.42
CA LEU A 441 -4.60 -27.18 25.23
C LEU A 441 -3.70 -27.61 24.07
N ASP A 442 -4.18 -28.53 23.22
CA ASP A 442 -3.55 -28.81 21.93
C ASP A 442 -3.90 -27.70 20.93
N ILE A 443 -2.86 -27.02 20.43
CA ILE A 443 -2.99 -25.94 19.44
C ILE A 443 -3.58 -26.43 18.11
N ILE A 444 -3.38 -27.70 17.73
CA ILE A 444 -3.98 -28.29 16.52
C ILE A 444 -5.50 -28.26 16.64
N GLU A 445 -6.02 -28.85 17.72
CA GLU A 445 -7.44 -28.98 17.98
C GLU A 445 -8.07 -27.63 18.34
N PHE A 446 -7.31 -26.72 18.97
CA PHE A 446 -7.70 -25.33 19.16
C PHE A 446 -8.01 -24.64 17.83
N TYR A 447 -7.10 -24.71 16.84
CA TYR A 447 -7.33 -24.11 15.53
C TYR A 447 -8.50 -24.78 14.80
N LYS A 448 -8.59 -26.11 14.79
CA LYS A 448 -9.74 -26.83 14.20
C LYS A 448 -11.08 -26.39 14.80
N LYS A 449 -11.14 -26.15 16.11
CA LYS A 449 -12.35 -25.72 16.83
C LYS A 449 -12.73 -24.27 16.54
N HIS A 450 -11.74 -23.37 16.45
CA HIS A 450 -11.97 -21.93 16.35
C HIS A 450 -11.97 -21.36 14.92
N HIS A 451 -11.43 -22.07 13.92
CA HIS A 451 -11.34 -21.50 12.57
C HIS A 451 -12.70 -21.46 11.85
N ILE A 452 -12.89 -20.43 11.03
CA ILE A 452 -14.05 -20.26 10.13
C ILE A 452 -14.21 -21.45 9.18
N LYS A 453 -15.45 -21.95 9.06
CA LYS A 453 -15.81 -23.12 8.25
C LYS A 453 -16.53 -22.71 6.96
N GLU A 454 -16.73 -23.71 6.09
CA GLU A 454 -17.55 -23.57 4.90
C GLU A 454 -19.01 -23.20 5.23
N GLY A 455 -19.63 -22.36 4.41
CA GLY A 455 -20.97 -21.79 4.65
C GLY A 455 -21.02 -20.64 5.66
N GLU A 456 -19.96 -20.42 6.44
CA GLU A 456 -19.93 -19.40 7.49
C GLU A 456 -19.39 -18.05 7.01
N GLY A 457 -19.81 -16.98 7.68
CA GLY A 457 -19.27 -15.63 7.52
C GLY A 457 -18.65 -15.09 8.80
N SER A 458 -18.39 -13.78 8.80
CA SER A 458 -17.97 -13.00 9.98
C SER A 458 -18.51 -11.58 9.87
N PRO A 459 -19.03 -10.96 10.95
CA PRO A 459 -19.48 -9.57 10.93
C PRO A 459 -18.37 -8.58 10.59
N VAL A 460 -17.11 -8.96 10.82
CA VAL A 460 -15.92 -8.19 10.44
C VAL A 460 -15.89 -7.90 8.93
N PHE A 461 -16.39 -8.80 8.08
CA PHE A 461 -16.41 -8.60 6.62
C PHE A 461 -17.29 -7.44 6.17
N GLN A 462 -18.41 -7.21 6.87
CA GLN A 462 -19.30 -6.08 6.60
C GLN A 462 -18.79 -4.80 7.28
N LYS A 463 -18.25 -4.91 8.51
CA LYS A 463 -17.79 -3.77 9.31
C LYS A 463 -16.45 -3.18 8.86
N MET A 464 -15.56 -3.96 8.24
CA MET A 464 -14.21 -3.51 7.84
C MET A 464 -14.02 -3.53 6.32
N GLY A 465 -14.12 -2.35 5.69
CA GLY A 465 -13.79 -2.16 4.28
C GLY A 465 -12.54 -1.29 4.05
N GLU A 466 -12.00 -1.36 2.83
CA GLU A 466 -10.77 -0.64 2.42
C GLU A 466 -11.13 0.75 1.84
N GLY A 467 -11.62 1.65 2.72
CA GLY A 467 -12.06 3.01 2.33
C GLY A 467 -13.46 3.08 1.71
N LYS A 468 -14.25 2.01 1.83
CA LYS A 468 -15.67 1.88 1.48
C LYS A 468 -16.35 1.02 2.55
N GLU A 469 -17.67 0.97 2.56
CA GLU A 469 -18.42 -0.01 3.37
C GLU A 469 -17.99 -1.44 2.99
N GLY A 470 -17.89 -2.32 3.98
CA GLY A 470 -17.64 -3.74 3.76
C GLY A 470 -18.86 -4.44 3.19
N VAL A 471 -18.74 -5.75 2.93
CA VAL A 471 -19.83 -6.56 2.39
C VAL A 471 -19.96 -7.87 3.16
N GLU A 472 -21.19 -8.37 3.33
CA GLU A 472 -21.38 -9.72 3.88
C GLU A 472 -20.73 -10.74 2.93
N MET A 473 -19.85 -11.57 3.49
CA MET A 473 -19.18 -12.65 2.77
C MET A 473 -19.30 -13.95 3.55
N LYS A 474 -19.45 -15.06 2.81
CA LYS A 474 -19.42 -16.43 3.35
C LYS A 474 -18.35 -17.23 2.65
N ILE A 475 -17.70 -18.12 3.39
CA ILE A 475 -16.67 -19.01 2.86
C ILE A 475 -17.35 -20.10 2.04
N GLY A 476 -17.26 -20.00 0.71
CA GLY A 476 -17.90 -20.95 -0.21
C GLY A 476 -17.23 -22.34 -0.26
N SER A 477 -15.98 -22.46 0.18
CA SER A 477 -15.32 -23.75 0.46
C SER A 477 -14.17 -23.57 1.45
N CYS A 478 -13.93 -24.53 2.35
CA CYS A 478 -12.87 -24.43 3.37
C CYS A 478 -11.98 -25.68 3.46
N GLY A 479 -10.81 -25.64 2.81
CA GLY A 479 -9.81 -26.71 2.89
C GLY A 479 -8.89 -26.67 4.12
N LEU A 480 -9.05 -25.69 5.03
CA LEU A 480 -8.07 -25.41 6.09
C LEU A 480 -7.86 -26.58 7.06
N GLU A 481 -8.94 -27.26 7.47
CA GLU A 481 -8.86 -28.41 8.39
C GLU A 481 -8.05 -29.57 7.77
N LYS A 482 -8.32 -29.89 6.50
CA LYS A 482 -7.54 -30.87 5.73
C LYS A 482 -6.07 -30.46 5.58
N CYS A 483 -5.79 -29.16 5.42
CA CYS A 483 -4.41 -28.65 5.40
C CYS A 483 -3.72 -28.80 6.78
N ILE A 484 -4.45 -28.61 7.89
CA ILE A 484 -3.95 -28.87 9.24
C ILE A 484 -3.59 -30.35 9.39
N ASP A 485 -4.50 -31.28 9.05
CA ASP A 485 -4.25 -32.73 9.18
C ASP A 485 -3.05 -33.21 8.34
N ILE A 486 -2.95 -32.74 7.09
CA ILE A 486 -1.79 -33.02 6.22
C ILE A 486 -0.52 -32.44 6.87
N GLY A 487 -0.56 -31.19 7.35
CA GLY A 487 0.58 -30.55 8.02
C GLY A 487 1.03 -31.31 9.27
N VAL A 488 0.10 -31.73 10.12
CA VAL A 488 0.34 -32.53 11.34
C VAL A 488 1.04 -33.84 11.00
N LYS A 489 0.55 -34.55 9.98
CA LYS A 489 1.12 -35.82 9.52
C LYS A 489 2.51 -35.64 8.91
N GLU A 490 2.64 -34.82 7.86
CA GLU A 490 3.87 -34.68 7.08
C GLU A 490 4.98 -34.01 7.89
N PHE A 491 4.64 -33.05 8.78
CA PHE A 491 5.62 -32.49 9.71
C PHE A 491 5.97 -33.46 10.85
N ARG A 492 5.17 -34.50 11.11
CA ARG A 492 5.23 -35.34 12.32
C ARG A 492 5.14 -34.50 13.60
N TRP A 493 4.04 -33.74 13.71
CA TRP A 493 3.83 -32.73 14.75
C TRP A 493 4.01 -33.29 16.16
N TYR A 494 3.22 -34.29 16.56
CA TYR A 494 3.25 -34.84 17.92
C TYR A 494 4.59 -35.49 18.29
N ASP A 495 5.31 -36.07 17.32
CA ASP A 495 6.68 -36.57 17.53
C ASP A 495 7.65 -35.44 17.88
N LYS A 496 7.56 -34.30 17.19
CA LYS A 496 8.50 -33.18 17.35
C LYS A 496 8.13 -32.25 18.50
N PHE A 497 6.85 -32.02 18.74
CA PHE A 497 6.35 -31.11 19.75
C PHE A 497 6.50 -31.70 21.17
N ASN A 498 6.19 -32.99 21.33
CA ASN A 498 6.27 -33.65 22.64
C ASN A 498 7.71 -34.04 23.02
N LYS A 499 8.64 -34.16 22.05
CA LYS A 499 10.05 -34.51 22.30
C LYS A 499 10.91 -33.25 22.33
N LYS A 500 11.29 -32.80 23.54
CA LYS A 500 12.32 -31.76 23.71
C LYS A 500 13.66 -32.27 23.16
N ARG A 501 14.03 -31.83 21.94
CA ARG A 501 15.31 -32.16 21.31
C ARG A 501 16.34 -31.08 21.65
N SER A 502 17.53 -31.52 22.06
CA SER A 502 18.68 -30.68 22.38
C SER A 502 19.96 -31.35 21.90
N GLU A 503 20.85 -30.62 21.25
CA GLU A 503 22.14 -31.12 20.73
C GLU A 503 23.24 -30.12 21.10
N GLY A 504 24.02 -30.43 22.14
CA GLY A 504 24.94 -29.45 22.76
C GLY A 504 24.16 -28.23 23.26
N ASP A 505 24.50 -27.05 22.75
CA ASP A 505 23.81 -25.78 23.05
C ASP A 505 22.53 -25.57 22.22
N TRP A 506 22.34 -26.32 21.13
CA TRP A 506 21.17 -26.17 20.27
C TRP A 506 19.90 -26.68 20.96
N ARG A 507 18.81 -25.93 20.83
CA ARG A 507 17.47 -26.28 21.29
C ARG A 507 16.52 -26.18 20.11
N TYR A 508 15.70 -27.20 19.89
CA TYR A 508 14.78 -27.25 18.76
C TYR A 508 13.34 -27.07 19.24
N GLY A 509 12.58 -26.21 18.56
CA GLY A 509 11.16 -25.99 18.80
C GLY A 509 10.31 -26.40 17.59
N ALA A 510 9.03 -26.65 17.86
CA ALA A 510 7.97 -26.75 16.86
C ALA A 510 6.91 -25.70 17.18
N GLY A 511 6.35 -25.09 16.13
CA GLY A 511 5.31 -24.06 16.23
C GLY A 511 4.44 -24.11 14.97
N MET A 512 3.19 -23.67 15.09
CA MET A 512 2.24 -23.61 13.97
C MET A 512 1.41 -22.33 14.05
N VAL A 513 0.85 -21.93 12.92
CA VAL A 513 -0.11 -20.82 12.82
C VAL A 513 -1.02 -21.07 11.63
N CYS A 514 -2.32 -20.78 11.76
CA CYS A 514 -3.24 -20.72 10.62
C CYS A 514 -3.37 -19.28 10.13
N LEU A 515 -3.38 -19.10 8.81
CA LEU A 515 -3.43 -17.80 8.14
C LEU A 515 -4.54 -17.82 7.09
N MET A 516 -5.29 -16.72 6.97
CA MET A 516 -6.23 -16.46 5.89
C MET A 516 -5.90 -15.10 5.25
N GLN A 517 -6.03 -15.00 3.93
CA GLN A 517 -5.85 -13.74 3.20
C GLN A 517 -6.82 -13.71 2.02
N GLY A 518 -7.35 -12.52 1.71
CA GLY A 518 -8.19 -12.31 0.54
C GLY A 518 -7.38 -12.29 -0.76
N SER A 519 -8.00 -12.76 -1.83
CA SER A 519 -7.56 -12.50 -3.21
C SER A 519 -8.70 -11.79 -3.93
N SER A 520 -8.37 -10.70 -4.64
CA SER A 520 -9.29 -9.87 -5.42
C SER A 520 -9.26 -10.24 -6.90
#